data_AF-A0AAV8YUK5-F1
#
_entry.id   AF-A0AAV8YUK5-F1
#
_cell.length_a   1.000
_cell.length_b   1.000
_cell.length_c   1.000
_cell.angle_alpha   90.00
_cell.angle_beta   90.00
_cell.angle_gamma   90.00
#
_symmetry.space_group_name_H-M   'P 1'
#
loop_
_entity.id
_entity.type
_entity.pdbx_description
1 polymer ?
#
loop_
_entity_poly.entity_id
_entity_poly.type
_entity_poly.pdbx_seq_one_letter_code
_entity_poly.pdbx_strand_id
1 'polypeptide(L)'
;MFGVQMEQRVNLKFLVKLGKTFTEAYAMLKEVYGNECLSRTQRDVKRPKPDAPGRPSTSKTDENIENIFKLILEDRRLSIRGLAEITGFDKERVRQIVFALIFQHAQSLRKNGAETPHSRAKGIKNEHLR
;
A
#
# COMPACT_ATOMS: atom_id res chain seq x y z
N MET A 1 28.10 5.23 9.87
CA MET A 1 27.92 6.53 9.18
C MET A 1 27.05 6.27 7.95
N PHE A 2 25.87 6.87 7.86
CA PHE A 2 25.02 6.72 6.66
C PHE A 2 25.70 7.48 5.51
N GLY A 3 25.75 6.90 4.30
CA GLY A 3 26.34 7.59 3.15
C GLY A 3 25.55 8.85 2.78
N VAL A 4 26.24 9.90 2.32
CA VAL A 4 25.69 11.23 1.97
C VAL A 4 24.44 11.13 1.08
N GLN A 5 24.41 10.16 0.16
CA GLN A 5 23.24 9.92 -0.70
C GLN A 5 21.99 9.45 0.05
N MET A 6 22.14 8.64 1.11
CA MET A 6 21.01 8.16 1.91
C MET A 6 20.47 9.27 2.81
N GLU A 7 21.33 10.12 3.34
CA GLU A 7 20.94 11.28 4.14
C GLU A 7 20.10 12.27 3.33
N GLN A 8 20.56 12.62 2.12
CA GLN A 8 19.82 13.49 1.20
C GLN A 8 18.42 12.93 0.86
N ARG A 9 18.29 11.60 0.72
CA ARG A 9 17.00 10.93 0.49
C ARG A 9 16.06 11.00 1.71
N VAL A 10 16.60 10.89 2.92
CA VAL A 10 15.81 11.03 4.16
C VAL A 10 15.29 12.46 4.29
N ASN A 11 16.15 13.46 4.02
CA ASN A 11 15.77 14.88 4.05
C ASN A 11 14.74 15.22 2.97
N LEU A 12 14.88 14.69 1.75
CA LEU A 12 13.86 14.83 0.71
C LEU A 12 12.51 14.25 1.14
N LYS A 13 12.51 13.06 1.75
CA LYS A 13 11.29 12.41 2.27
C LYS A 13 10.63 13.23 3.38
N PHE A 14 11.43 13.83 4.26
CA PHE A 14 10.95 14.72 5.32
C PHE A 14 10.28 15.97 4.74
N LEU A 15 10.91 16.66 3.79
CA LEU A 15 10.36 17.87 3.16
C LEU A 15 9.04 17.59 2.42
N VAL A 16 8.95 16.46 1.71
CA VAL A 16 7.70 16.04 1.05
C VAL A 16 6.59 15.77 2.07
N LYS A 17 6.90 15.14 3.22
CA LYS A 17 5.93 14.93 4.32
C LYS A 17 5.48 16.24 4.97
N LEU A 18 6.33 17.26 4.96
CA LEU A 18 6.00 18.61 5.42
C LEU A 18 5.11 19.38 4.42
N GLY A 19 4.78 18.78 3.27
CA GLY A 19 3.93 19.38 2.25
C GLY A 19 4.68 20.26 1.24
N LYS A 20 6.03 20.28 1.27
CA LYS A 20 6.81 21.02 0.27
C LYS A 20 6.66 20.36 -1.09
N THR A 21 6.51 21.20 -2.12
CA THR A 21 6.55 20.73 -3.49
C THR A 21 7.96 20.22 -3.81
N PHE A 22 8.05 19.35 -4.81
CA PHE A 22 9.34 18.79 -5.21
C PHE A 22 10.35 19.87 -5.64
N THR A 23 9.87 20.95 -6.27
CA THR A 23 10.71 22.07 -6.71
C THR A 23 11.31 22.81 -5.51
N GLU A 24 10.49 23.10 -4.49
CA GLU A 24 10.94 23.73 -3.25
C GLU A 24 11.90 22.83 -2.48
N ALA A 25 11.56 21.54 -2.33
CA ALA A 25 12.42 20.58 -1.64
C ALA A 25 13.78 20.41 -2.32
N TYR A 26 13.80 20.44 -3.66
CA TYR A 26 15.06 20.40 -4.43
C TYR A 26 15.89 21.66 -4.26
N ALA A 27 15.27 22.85 -4.23
CA ALA A 27 15.98 24.10 -3.95
C ALA A 27 16.65 24.06 -2.55
N MET A 28 15.91 23.63 -1.53
CA MET A 28 16.42 23.49 -0.16
C MET A 28 17.56 22.48 -0.07
N LEU A 29 17.47 21.33 -0.76
CA LEU A 29 18.57 20.36 -0.81
C LEU A 29 19.80 20.93 -1.53
N LYS A 30 19.61 21.72 -2.59
CA LYS A 30 20.71 22.35 -3.31
C LYS A 30 21.42 23.40 -2.45
N GLU A 31 20.72 24.11 -1.58
CA GLU A 31 21.34 25.04 -0.61
C GLU A 31 22.22 24.31 0.39
N VAL A 32 21.80 23.12 0.87
CA VAL A 32 22.54 22.35 1.88
C VAL A 32 23.71 21.57 1.28
N TYR A 33 23.50 20.92 0.13
CA TYR A 33 24.45 19.96 -0.45
C TYR A 33 25.21 20.50 -1.68
N GLY A 34 24.85 21.68 -2.19
CA GLY A 34 25.55 22.33 -3.30
C GLY A 34 25.69 21.45 -4.54
N ASN A 35 26.94 21.25 -4.97
CA ASN A 35 27.28 20.44 -6.16
C ASN A 35 27.16 18.93 -5.92
N GLU A 36 27.10 18.48 -4.66
CA GLU A 36 26.90 17.09 -4.27
C GLU A 36 25.41 16.74 -4.10
N CYS A 37 24.51 17.69 -4.40
CA CYS A 37 23.08 17.47 -4.36
C CYS A 37 22.67 16.39 -5.38
N LEU A 38 21.84 15.44 -4.96
CA LEU A 38 21.28 14.39 -5.80
C LEU A 38 20.73 15.00 -7.11
N SER A 39 21.11 14.41 -8.24
CA SER A 39 20.65 14.87 -9.55
C SER A 39 19.14 14.69 -9.68
N ARG A 40 18.47 15.50 -10.52
CA ARG A 40 17.04 15.34 -10.82
C ARG A 40 16.70 13.90 -11.23
N THR A 41 17.62 13.12 -11.76
CA THR A 41 17.37 11.74 -12.19
C THR A 41 17.37 10.72 -11.04
N GLN A 42 17.96 11.05 -9.88
CA GLN A 42 17.93 10.23 -8.65
C GLN A 42 16.65 10.45 -7.82
N ARG A 43 15.60 10.95 -8.49
CA ARG A 43 14.23 11.23 -8.04
C ARG A 43 13.47 10.03 -7.47
N ASP A 44 14.08 8.84 -7.42
CA ASP A 44 13.46 7.63 -6.86
C ASP A 44 13.39 7.63 -5.32
N VAL A 45 13.34 8.81 -4.68
CA VAL A 45 12.40 8.94 -3.58
C VAL A 45 11.03 8.86 -4.24
N LYS A 46 10.55 7.62 -4.40
CA LYS A 46 9.13 7.29 -4.59
C LYS A 46 8.38 8.42 -3.90
N ARG A 47 7.74 9.29 -4.68
CA ARG A 47 6.62 10.07 -4.15
C ARG A 47 5.85 9.06 -3.30
N PRO A 48 5.39 9.40 -2.08
CA PRO A 48 4.26 8.67 -1.54
C PRO A 48 3.16 8.87 -2.58
N LYS A 49 3.11 7.99 -3.58
CA LYS A 49 1.96 7.80 -4.41
C LYS A 49 0.90 7.47 -3.37
N PRO A 50 -0.18 8.27 -3.23
CA PRO A 50 -1.32 7.79 -2.48
C PRO A 50 -1.63 6.43 -3.09
N ASP A 51 -1.48 5.37 -2.29
CA ASP A 51 -1.38 3.96 -2.68
C ASP A 51 -1.82 3.73 -4.11
N ALA A 52 -0.93 3.97 -5.08
CA ALA A 52 -1.30 3.72 -6.47
C ALA A 52 -1.32 2.20 -6.55
N PRO A 53 -2.49 1.56 -6.67
CA PRO A 53 -2.53 0.13 -6.83
C PRO A 53 -1.68 -0.15 -8.06
N GLY A 54 -0.65 -0.98 -7.90
CA GLY A 54 0.24 -1.35 -8.99
C GLY A 54 -0.62 -1.69 -10.21
N ARG A 55 -0.30 -1.05 -11.34
CA ARG A 55 -0.99 -1.14 -12.63
C ARG A 55 -1.73 -2.48 -12.77
N PRO A 56 -3.08 -2.51 -12.83
CA PRO A 56 -3.77 -3.75 -13.12
C PRO A 56 -3.22 -4.26 -14.46
N SER A 57 -2.61 -5.45 -14.41
CA SER A 57 -2.14 -6.14 -15.61
C SER A 57 -3.32 -6.23 -16.58
N THR A 58 -3.08 -5.89 -17.84
CA THR A 58 -4.08 -5.82 -18.93
C THR A 58 -4.73 -7.17 -19.27
N SER A 59 -4.42 -8.23 -18.51
CA SER A 59 -5.01 -9.57 -18.62
C SER A 59 -6.32 -9.74 -17.82
N LYS A 60 -6.82 -8.69 -17.17
CA LYS A 60 -7.92 -8.74 -16.19
C LYS A 60 -9.16 -7.99 -16.70
N THR A 61 -9.95 -8.62 -17.57
CA THR A 61 -11.32 -8.15 -17.82
C THR A 61 -12.13 -8.36 -16.55
N ASP A 62 -12.96 -7.38 -16.15
CA ASP A 62 -13.74 -7.42 -14.90
C ASP A 62 -14.61 -8.68 -14.81
N GLU A 63 -15.20 -9.12 -15.93
CA GLU A 63 -15.97 -10.37 -16.03
C GLU A 63 -15.18 -11.63 -15.63
N ASN A 64 -13.92 -11.72 -16.04
CA ASN A 64 -13.06 -12.86 -15.73
C ASN A 64 -12.62 -12.87 -14.25
N ILE A 65 -12.46 -11.68 -13.67
CA ILE A 65 -12.19 -11.51 -12.24
C ILE A 65 -13.40 -11.96 -11.43
N GLU A 66 -14.60 -11.53 -11.81
CA GLU A 66 -15.84 -11.92 -11.15
C GLU A 66 -16.08 -13.43 -11.23
N ASN A 67 -15.83 -14.05 -12.39
CA ASN A 67 -16.00 -15.49 -12.56
C ASN A 67 -15.08 -16.29 -11.61
N ILE A 68 -13.77 -15.96 -11.58
CA ILE A 68 -12.81 -16.61 -10.66
C ILE A 68 -13.17 -16.31 -9.20
N PHE A 69 -13.64 -15.10 -8.89
CA PHE A 69 -14.06 -14.75 -7.54
C PHE A 69 -15.24 -15.58 -7.06
N LYS A 70 -16.26 -15.80 -7.90
CA LYS A 70 -17.41 -16.67 -7.60
C LYS A 70 -16.98 -18.10 -7.31
N LEU A 71 -16.11 -18.67 -8.16
CA LEU A 71 -15.58 -20.03 -7.96
C LEU A 71 -14.83 -20.17 -6.62
N ILE A 72 -14.03 -19.17 -6.24
CA ILE A 72 -13.33 -19.16 -4.94
C ILE A 72 -14.29 -19.01 -3.76
N LEU A 73 -15.38 -18.26 -3.91
CA LEU A 73 -16.41 -18.14 -2.88
C LEU A 73 -17.18 -19.44 -2.68
N GLU A 74 -17.47 -20.16 -3.77
CA GLU A 74 -18.16 -21.45 -3.76
C GLU A 74 -17.28 -22.54 -3.12
N ASP A 75 -16.01 -22.63 -3.50
CA ASP A 75 -15.04 -23.52 -2.86
C ASP A 75 -13.66 -22.85 -2.67
N ARG A 76 -13.41 -22.44 -1.42
CA ARG A 76 -12.13 -21.83 -1.01
C ARG A 76 -10.94 -22.79 -1.07
N ARG A 77 -11.14 -24.09 -1.26
CA ARG A 77 -10.07 -25.11 -1.36
C ARG A 77 -9.62 -25.35 -2.80
N LEU A 78 -10.26 -24.70 -3.79
CA LEU A 78 -9.87 -24.78 -5.19
C LEU A 78 -8.43 -24.29 -5.40
N SER A 79 -7.61 -25.17 -5.97
CA SER A 79 -6.24 -24.82 -6.34
C SER A 79 -6.20 -23.98 -7.61
N ILE A 80 -5.09 -23.26 -7.84
CA ILE A 80 -4.84 -22.52 -9.08
C ILE A 80 -5.00 -23.42 -10.31
N ARG A 81 -4.60 -24.70 -10.19
CA ARG A 81 -4.74 -25.68 -11.26
C ARG A 81 -6.21 -26.03 -11.54
N GLY A 82 -7.01 -26.25 -10.50
CA GLY A 82 -8.45 -26.53 -10.67
C GLY A 82 -9.19 -25.33 -11.27
N LEU A 83 -8.86 -24.11 -10.83
CA LEU A 83 -9.41 -22.89 -11.41
C LEU A 83 -9.03 -22.72 -12.89
N ALA A 84 -7.80 -23.02 -13.27
CA ALA A 84 -7.36 -23.00 -14.67
C ALA A 84 -8.13 -24.04 -15.53
N GLU A 85 -8.36 -25.24 -14.99
CA GLU A 85 -9.12 -26.30 -15.67
C GLU A 85 -10.60 -25.92 -15.86
N ILE A 86 -11.23 -25.27 -14.86
CA ILE A 86 -12.63 -24.83 -14.93
C ILE A 86 -12.82 -23.62 -15.86
N THR A 87 -11.90 -22.64 -15.79
CA THR A 87 -12.04 -21.38 -16.54
C THR A 87 -11.41 -21.42 -17.93
N GLY A 88 -10.61 -22.45 -18.24
CA GLY A 88 -9.84 -22.55 -19.48
C GLY A 88 -8.68 -21.55 -19.58
N PHE A 89 -8.37 -20.81 -18.51
CA PHE A 89 -7.26 -19.87 -18.49
C PHE A 89 -5.93 -20.54 -18.17
N ASP A 90 -4.85 -19.92 -18.62
CA ASP A 90 -3.52 -20.33 -18.19
C ASP A 90 -3.33 -20.09 -16.68
N LYS A 91 -2.53 -20.95 -16.06
CA LYS A 91 -2.29 -20.95 -14.61
C LYS A 91 -1.72 -19.62 -14.11
N GLU A 92 -0.92 -18.95 -14.92
CA GLU A 92 -0.29 -17.68 -14.55
C GLU A 92 -1.32 -16.54 -14.52
N ARG A 93 -2.26 -16.51 -15.46
CA ARG A 93 -3.39 -15.58 -15.45
C ARG A 93 -4.31 -15.80 -14.26
N VAL A 94 -4.65 -17.04 -13.95
CA VAL A 94 -5.42 -17.39 -12.74
C VAL A 94 -4.67 -16.92 -11.49
N ARG A 95 -3.38 -17.22 -11.38
CA ARG A 95 -2.53 -16.79 -10.26
C ARG A 95 -2.60 -15.27 -10.09
N GLN A 96 -2.38 -14.50 -11.16
CA GLN A 96 -2.43 -13.03 -11.11
C GLN A 96 -3.77 -12.47 -10.65
N ILE A 97 -4.88 -13.14 -10.97
CA ILE A 97 -6.23 -12.74 -10.55
C ILE A 97 -6.44 -13.05 -9.07
N VAL A 98 -6.14 -14.28 -8.63
CA VAL A 98 -6.26 -14.67 -7.21
C VAL A 98 -5.42 -13.76 -6.29
N PHE A 99 -4.18 -13.46 -6.69
CA PHE A 99 -3.33 -12.54 -5.93
C PHE A 99 -3.93 -11.13 -5.80
N ALA A 100 -4.56 -10.61 -6.86
CA ALA A 100 -5.23 -9.31 -6.79
C ALA A 100 -6.44 -9.31 -5.86
N LEU A 101 -7.25 -10.37 -5.90
CA LEU A 101 -8.42 -10.51 -5.03
C LEU A 101 -8.02 -10.57 -3.55
N ILE A 102 -7.01 -11.36 -3.21
CA ILE A 102 -6.47 -11.46 -1.83
C ILE A 102 -5.90 -10.11 -1.39
N PHE A 103 -5.14 -9.43 -2.26
CA PHE A 103 -4.56 -8.14 -1.96
C PHE A 103 -5.61 -7.05 -1.72
N GLN A 104 -6.68 -7.03 -2.52
CA GLN A 104 -7.82 -6.13 -2.31
C GLN A 104 -8.55 -6.43 -1.01
N HIS A 105 -8.84 -7.71 -0.71
CA HIS A 105 -9.48 -8.10 0.53
C HIS A 105 -8.65 -7.71 1.77
N ALA A 106 -7.34 -7.94 1.73
CA ALA A 106 -6.42 -7.55 2.82
C ALA A 106 -6.39 -6.02 3.04
N GLN A 107 -6.50 -5.22 1.98
CA GLN A 107 -6.59 -3.76 2.10
C GLN A 107 -7.93 -3.30 2.69
N SER A 108 -9.04 -3.95 2.33
CA SER A 108 -10.36 -3.66 2.91
C SER A 108 -10.39 -3.95 4.41
N LEU A 109 -9.77 -5.04 4.86
CA LEU A 109 -9.64 -5.36 6.29
C LEU A 109 -8.81 -4.33 7.06
N ARG A 110 -7.76 -3.78 6.45
CA ARG A 110 -6.93 -2.72 7.08
C ARG A 110 -7.69 -1.40 7.22
N LYS A 111 -8.61 -1.08 6.31
CA LYS A 111 -9.42 0.16 6.36
C LYS A 111 -10.56 0.07 7.38
N ASN A 112 -11.13 -1.12 7.57
CA ASN A 112 -12.28 -1.34 8.47
C ASN A 112 -11.87 -1.58 9.95
N GLY A 113 -10.58 -1.79 10.24
CA GLY A 113 -10.05 -1.96 11.61
C GLY A 113 -9.88 -0.67 12.41
N ALA A 114 -10.38 0.48 11.92
CA ALA A 114 -10.22 1.79 12.54
C ALA A 114 -11.46 2.30 13.31
N GLU A 115 -12.47 1.45 13.56
CA GLU A 115 -13.59 1.78 14.46
C GLU A 115 -13.59 0.86 15.69
N THR A 116 -12.94 1.30 16.76
CA THR A 116 -13.16 0.78 18.11
C THR A 116 -14.32 1.54 18.74
N PRO A 117 -15.43 0.89 19.17
CA PRO A 117 -16.42 1.52 20.03
C PRO A 117 -15.82 1.67 21.43
N HIS A 118 -15.47 2.90 21.80
CA HIS A 118 -14.91 3.20 23.11
C HIS A 118 -16.00 3.05 24.20
N SER A 119 -15.79 2.03 25.05
CA SER A 119 -16.05 1.99 26.50
C SER A 119 -17.47 2.27 27.03
N ARG A 120 -18.21 1.19 27.31
CA ARG A 120 -19.12 1.11 28.46
C ARG A 120 -18.51 0.20 29.52
N ALA A 121 -17.82 0.77 30.51
CA ALA A 121 -17.57 0.13 31.80
C ALA A 121 -17.18 1.17 32.87
N LYS A 122 -18.21 1.61 33.60
CA LYS A 122 -18.27 2.01 35.02
C LYS A 122 -17.00 2.56 35.67
N GLY A 123 -17.03 3.86 35.95
CA GLY A 123 -16.16 4.48 36.96
C GLY A 123 -16.41 3.88 38.35
N ILE A 124 -15.36 3.31 38.92
CA ILE A 124 -15.21 3.15 40.36
C ILE A 124 -14.55 4.43 40.85
N LYS A 125 -15.24 5.20 41.70
CA LYS A 125 -14.60 6.15 42.60
C LYS A 125 -15.02 5.77 44.02
N ASN A 126 -14.14 5.09 44.72
CA ASN A 126 -14.11 5.06 46.17
C ASN A 126 -13.17 6.18 46.61
N GLU A 127 -13.71 7.19 47.27
CA GLU A 127 -12.93 8.11 48.11
C GLU A 127 -13.66 8.17 49.46
N HIS A 128 -12.98 7.65 50.48
CA HIS A 128 -13.31 7.82 51.89
C HIS A 128 -13.00 9.29 52.25
N LEU A 129 -13.93 10.01 52.90
CA LEU A 129 -13.66 10.92 54.02
C LEU A 129 -14.97 11.54 54.55
N ARG A 130 -15.54 10.94 55.60
CA ARG A 130 -15.79 11.56 56.91
C ARG A 130 -16.20 10.48 57.90
#